data_AF-A0A220VHX5-F1
#
_entry.id   AF-A0A220VHX5-F1
#
_cell.length_a   1.000
_cell.length_b   1.000
_cell.length_c   1.000
_cell.angle_alpha   90.00
_cell.angle_beta   90.00
_cell.angle_gamma   90.00
#
_symmetry.space_group_name_H-M   'P 1'
#
loop_
_entity.id
_entity.type
_entity.pdbx_description
1 polymer ?
#
loop_
_entity_poly.entity_id
_entity_poly.type
_entity_poly.pdbx_seq_one_letter_code
_entity_poly.pdbx_strand_id
1 'polypeptide(L)'
;MKIQKKLILIPLMGLACSAAHAKPVWWGTATEKACVLFTQPTTEALDIHFSQSIKDTSIKTTLTQDAHVKANFTGKVCAPAPISHDINGYGEVLSSWEIKHDDKVRSSLSTASTFWGNGARNDWDIDEKGKCGLDFTPGGVYLSAPGHASTCGKLANVEDEDTVIATYVFDSSNQPNPPEPGIPRYNHDDVNSGKQVFKTGDKAYGEYNAILYECKNGKLCSQDPNSFAPGTGSVWREAWKEDFVG
;
A
#
# COMPACT_ATOMS: atom_id res chain seq x y z
N MET A 1 8.65 -8.26 -97.32
CA MET A 1 7.50 -8.94 -96.68
C MET A 1 7.72 -8.92 -95.17
N LYS A 2 6.97 -8.09 -94.43
CA LYS A 2 7.06 -7.94 -92.97
C LYS A 2 6.12 -8.95 -92.31
N ILE A 3 6.62 -9.79 -91.41
CA ILE A 3 5.78 -10.65 -90.56
C ILE A 3 5.95 -10.16 -89.12
N GLN A 4 4.96 -9.41 -88.64
CA GLN A 4 4.77 -9.06 -87.23
C GLN A 4 4.43 -10.33 -86.46
N LYS A 5 5.27 -10.72 -85.49
CA LYS A 5 4.90 -11.72 -84.49
C LYS A 5 4.19 -11.01 -83.33
N LYS A 6 2.90 -11.30 -83.18
CA LYS A 6 2.03 -10.82 -82.09
C LYS A 6 2.47 -11.43 -80.76
N LEU A 7 2.60 -10.57 -79.75
CA LEU A 7 2.71 -10.92 -78.34
C LEU A 7 1.39 -11.58 -77.90
N ILE A 8 1.45 -12.77 -77.29
CA ILE A 8 0.32 -13.38 -76.59
C ILE A 8 0.65 -13.29 -75.10
N LEU A 9 -0.04 -12.39 -74.40
CA LEU A 9 -0.01 -12.29 -72.94
C LEU A 9 -1.00 -13.33 -72.39
N ILE A 10 -0.51 -14.34 -71.67
CA ILE A 10 -1.36 -15.30 -70.93
C ILE A 10 -1.50 -14.74 -69.51
N PRO A 11 -2.71 -14.37 -69.04
CA PRO A 11 -2.92 -14.02 -67.65
C PRO A 11 -2.88 -15.30 -66.80
N LEU A 12 -1.82 -15.45 -66.00
CA LEU A 12 -1.77 -16.46 -64.96
C LEU A 12 -2.72 -16.02 -63.84
N MET A 13 -3.97 -16.53 -63.87
CA MET A 13 -4.84 -16.55 -62.68
C MET A 13 -4.30 -17.62 -61.73
N GLY A 14 -3.30 -17.24 -60.93
CA GLY A 14 -2.81 -18.03 -59.82
C GLY A 14 -3.69 -17.80 -58.59
N LEU A 15 -4.34 -18.88 -58.15
CA LEU A 15 -5.19 -18.99 -56.96
C LEU A 15 -4.78 -18.06 -55.81
N ALA A 16 -5.68 -17.15 -55.44
CA ALA A 16 -5.72 -16.58 -54.10
C ALA A 16 -5.99 -17.74 -53.12
N CYS A 17 -4.92 -18.28 -52.54
CA CYS A 17 -5.06 -19.07 -51.33
C CYS A 17 -5.58 -18.09 -50.28
N SER A 18 -6.85 -18.25 -49.90
CA SER A 18 -7.42 -17.59 -48.73
C SER A 18 -6.57 -18.00 -47.54
N ALA A 19 -5.56 -17.20 -47.21
CA ALA A 19 -4.98 -17.20 -45.89
C ALA A 19 -6.15 -16.89 -44.97
N ALA A 20 -6.64 -17.90 -44.27
CA ALA A 20 -7.45 -17.69 -43.10
C ALA A 20 -6.64 -16.70 -42.24
N HIS A 21 -7.06 -15.44 -42.20
CA HIS A 21 -6.51 -14.47 -41.30
C HIS A 21 -6.73 -15.06 -39.91
N ALA A 22 -5.66 -15.63 -39.34
CA ALA A 22 -5.58 -15.79 -37.90
C ALA A 22 -5.93 -14.40 -37.36
N LYS A 23 -7.07 -14.30 -36.66
CA LYS A 23 -7.43 -13.05 -35.99
C LYS A 23 -6.18 -12.64 -35.20
N PRO A 24 -5.67 -11.41 -35.36
CA PRO A 24 -4.53 -10.99 -34.55
C PRO A 24 -4.90 -11.27 -33.10
N VAL A 25 -4.07 -12.06 -32.42
CA VAL A 25 -4.21 -12.23 -30.98
C VAL A 25 -3.82 -10.88 -30.41
N TRP A 26 -4.81 -10.12 -29.94
CA TRP A 26 -4.59 -8.82 -29.32
C TRP A 26 -4.25 -9.09 -27.86
N TRP A 27 -2.96 -9.12 -27.57
CA TRP A 27 -2.46 -9.18 -26.20
C TRP A 27 -2.61 -7.80 -25.58
N GLY A 28 -3.06 -7.74 -24.33
CA GLY A 28 -2.95 -6.56 -23.48
C GLY A 28 -1.76 -6.70 -22.54
N THR A 29 -1.05 -5.60 -22.27
CA THR A 29 0.07 -5.59 -21.30
C THR A 29 -0.44 -5.20 -19.92
N ALA A 30 -0.34 -6.11 -18.95
CA ALA A 30 -0.66 -5.78 -17.57
C ALA A 30 0.59 -5.27 -16.85
N THR A 31 0.59 -3.98 -16.46
CA THR A 31 1.68 -3.35 -15.70
C THR A 31 1.15 -2.79 -14.39
N GLU A 32 1.58 -3.33 -13.25
CA GLU A 32 1.16 -2.88 -11.92
C GLU A 32 2.37 -2.59 -11.01
N LYS A 33 2.25 -1.58 -10.14
CA LYS A 33 3.21 -1.26 -9.10
C LYS A 33 2.54 -1.22 -7.72
N ALA A 34 3.04 -2.02 -6.79
CA ALA A 34 2.56 -2.01 -5.41
C ALA A 34 3.16 -0.83 -4.62
N CYS A 35 2.31 -0.16 -3.82
CA CYS A 35 2.71 0.92 -2.91
C CYS A 35 2.03 0.79 -1.54
N VAL A 36 2.64 1.38 -0.52
CA VAL A 36 2.10 1.58 0.82
C VAL A 36 2.00 3.08 1.09
N LEU A 37 0.85 3.51 1.62
CA LEU A 37 0.62 4.89 2.07
C LEU A 37 0.58 4.94 3.60
N PHE A 38 1.48 5.74 4.17
CA PHE A 38 1.52 6.08 5.59
C PHE A 38 0.84 7.43 5.79
N THR A 39 -0.37 7.41 6.36
CA THR A 39 -1.22 8.58 6.58
C THR A 39 -0.89 9.31 7.88
N GLN A 40 -0.21 8.62 8.79
CA GLN A 40 0.35 9.13 10.03
C GLN A 40 1.86 8.83 10.09
N PRO A 41 2.65 9.60 10.87
CA PRO A 41 4.05 9.30 11.11
C PRO A 41 4.25 7.92 11.73
N THR A 42 5.16 7.13 11.16
CA THR A 42 5.56 5.84 11.76
C THR A 42 6.27 6.05 13.09
N THR A 43 6.10 5.14 14.05
CA THR A 43 6.77 5.23 15.36
C THR A 43 8.16 4.62 15.40
N GLU A 44 8.42 3.73 14.46
CA GLU A 44 9.61 2.90 14.35
C GLU A 44 10.02 2.81 12.88
N ALA A 45 11.26 2.37 12.64
CA ALA A 45 11.67 2.03 11.28
C ALA A 45 10.95 0.75 10.83
N LEU A 46 10.50 0.72 9.58
CA LEU A 46 9.76 -0.41 9.03
C LEU A 46 10.42 -0.92 7.75
N ASP A 47 10.46 -2.24 7.64
CA ASP A 47 10.78 -2.95 6.40
C ASP A 47 9.46 -3.36 5.72
N ILE A 48 9.38 -3.11 4.42
CA ILE A 48 8.20 -3.36 3.61
C ILE A 48 8.59 -4.38 2.54
N HIS A 49 7.96 -5.55 2.61
CA HIS A 49 8.08 -6.61 1.63
C HIS A 49 6.90 -6.57 0.67
N PHE A 50 7.20 -6.36 -0.62
CA PHE A 50 6.24 -6.40 -1.70
C PHE A 50 6.37 -7.73 -2.44
N SER A 51 5.27 -8.44 -2.63
CA SER A 51 5.21 -9.62 -3.50
C SER A 51 4.06 -9.46 -4.48
N GLN A 52 4.39 -9.43 -5.77
CA GLN A 52 3.41 -9.36 -6.85
C GLN A 52 3.56 -10.56 -7.77
N SER A 53 2.46 -11.08 -8.30
CA SER A 53 2.47 -12.14 -9.33
C SER A 53 1.39 -11.88 -10.37
N ILE A 54 1.74 -12.02 -11.65
CA ILE A 54 0.75 -11.97 -12.73
C ILE A 54 0.32 -13.40 -13.05
N LYS A 55 -0.99 -13.62 -13.06
CA LYS A 55 -1.64 -14.90 -13.31
C LYS A 55 -2.65 -14.74 -14.44
N ASP A 56 -2.68 -15.72 -15.33
CA ASP A 56 -3.78 -15.95 -16.28
C ASP A 56 -4.32 -17.36 -15.99
N THR A 57 -3.96 -18.35 -16.79
CA THR A 57 -4.19 -19.78 -16.58
C THR A 57 -3.26 -20.37 -15.53
N SER A 58 -2.08 -19.78 -15.40
CA SER A 58 -1.03 -20.11 -14.43
C SER A 58 -0.34 -18.81 -14.02
N ILE A 59 0.45 -18.86 -12.94
CA ILE A 59 1.42 -17.78 -12.65
C ILE A 59 2.36 -17.70 -13.85
N LYS A 60 2.52 -16.50 -14.40
CA LYS A 60 3.41 -16.20 -15.53
C LYS A 60 4.70 -15.54 -15.06
N THR A 61 4.59 -14.65 -14.08
CA THR A 61 5.73 -13.95 -13.48
C THR A 61 5.44 -13.63 -12.03
N THR A 62 6.49 -13.61 -11.21
CA THR A 62 6.48 -13.21 -9.81
C THR A 62 7.65 -12.25 -9.59
N LEU A 63 7.38 -11.16 -8.87
CA LEU A 63 8.37 -10.17 -8.51
C LEU A 63 8.25 -9.88 -7.01
N THR A 64 9.36 -10.05 -6.31
CA THR A 64 9.45 -9.81 -4.87
C THR A 64 10.52 -8.76 -4.62
N GLN A 65 10.20 -7.74 -3.84
CA GLN A 65 11.06 -6.58 -3.63
C GLN A 65 10.85 -6.01 -2.23
N ASP A 66 11.88 -5.36 -1.70
CA ASP A 66 11.84 -4.74 -0.38
C ASP A 66 12.02 -3.22 -0.46
N ALA A 67 11.45 -2.50 0.51
CA ALA A 67 11.75 -1.11 0.78
C ALA A 67 11.87 -0.87 2.30
N HIS A 68 12.54 0.20 2.67
CA HIS A 68 12.74 0.58 4.07
C HIS A 68 12.30 2.01 4.31
N VAL A 69 11.60 2.24 5.42
CA VAL A 69 11.26 3.58 5.93
C VAL A 69 11.81 3.76 7.33
N LYS A 70 12.30 4.98 7.61
CA LYS A 70 12.73 5.36 8.95
C LYS A 70 11.52 5.63 9.85
N ALA A 71 11.75 5.70 11.15
CA ALA A 71 10.78 6.27 12.08
C ALA A 71 10.42 7.71 11.68
N ASN A 72 9.22 8.15 12.06
CA ASN A 72 8.60 9.42 11.71
C ASN A 72 8.35 9.62 10.20
N PHE A 73 8.32 8.53 9.41
CA PHE A 73 8.00 8.63 7.99
C PHE A 73 6.50 8.83 7.79
N THR A 74 6.15 9.70 6.84
CA THR A 74 4.78 9.90 6.34
C THR A 74 4.84 10.04 4.83
N GLY A 75 3.82 9.54 4.14
CA GLY A 75 3.73 9.58 2.68
C GLY A 75 3.72 8.19 2.06
N LYS A 76 4.04 8.14 0.76
CA LYS A 76 3.90 6.93 -0.04
C LYS A 76 5.26 6.31 -0.36
N VAL A 77 5.38 5.00 -0.17
CA VAL A 77 6.53 4.20 -0.60
C VAL A 77 6.04 3.13 -1.56
N CYS A 78 6.77 2.94 -2.65
CA CYS A 78 6.42 1.97 -3.67
C CYS A 78 7.53 0.94 -3.83
N ALA A 79 7.16 -0.24 -4.33
CA ALA A 79 8.13 -1.21 -4.81
C ALA A 79 9.11 -0.54 -5.79
N PRO A 80 10.40 -0.90 -5.83
CA PRO A 80 11.38 -0.27 -6.73
C PRO A 80 10.94 -0.29 -8.21
N ALA A 81 10.52 -1.46 -8.71
CA ALA A 81 10.06 -1.67 -10.07
C ALA A 81 8.60 -2.16 -10.12
N PRO A 82 7.85 -1.85 -11.21
CA PRO A 82 6.57 -2.49 -11.48
C PRO A 82 6.76 -3.93 -11.95
N ILE A 83 5.73 -4.76 -11.78
CA ILE A 83 5.60 -6.05 -12.46
C ILE A 83 4.87 -5.83 -13.80
N SER A 84 5.31 -6.51 -14.85
CA SER A 84 4.69 -6.38 -16.18
C SER A 84 4.73 -7.69 -16.96
N HIS A 85 3.63 -8.03 -17.65
CA HIS A 85 3.55 -9.17 -18.55
C HIS A 85 2.40 -9.05 -19.56
N ASP A 86 2.61 -9.59 -20.76
CA ASP A 86 1.60 -9.67 -21.81
C ASP A 86 0.61 -10.79 -21.51
N ILE A 87 -0.68 -10.48 -21.61
CA ILE A 87 -1.77 -11.38 -21.27
C ILE A 87 -2.79 -11.32 -22.40
N ASN A 88 -3.36 -12.47 -22.72
CA ASN A 88 -4.41 -12.58 -23.73
C ASN A 88 -5.72 -12.96 -23.03
N GLY A 89 -6.65 -12.00 -22.94
CA GLY A 89 -7.91 -12.18 -22.24
C GLY A 89 -7.83 -11.82 -20.75
N TYR A 90 -8.47 -12.62 -19.90
CA TYR A 90 -8.57 -12.33 -18.47
C TYR A 90 -7.27 -12.68 -17.74
N GLY A 91 -6.87 -11.81 -16.82
CA GLY A 91 -5.81 -12.13 -15.87
C GLY A 91 -5.98 -11.42 -14.54
N GLU A 92 -5.06 -11.73 -13.63
CA GLU A 92 -5.03 -11.23 -12.26
C GLU A 92 -3.59 -10.83 -11.91
N VAL A 93 -3.44 -9.69 -11.26
CA VAL A 93 -2.22 -9.34 -10.53
C VAL A 93 -2.48 -9.58 -9.05
N LEU A 94 -1.85 -10.60 -8.49
CA LEU A 94 -1.88 -10.92 -7.07
C LEU A 94 -0.86 -10.02 -6.38
N SER A 95 -1.31 -9.17 -5.46
CA SER A 95 -0.46 -8.19 -4.77
C SER A 95 -0.51 -8.40 -3.26
N SER A 96 0.67 -8.44 -2.64
CA SER A 96 0.85 -8.66 -1.21
C SER A 96 1.85 -7.67 -0.63
N TRP A 97 1.51 -7.13 0.54
CA TRP A 97 2.35 -6.26 1.35
C TRP A 97 2.51 -6.90 2.72
N GLU A 98 3.74 -6.99 3.19
CA GLU A 98 4.05 -7.36 4.56
C GLU A 98 5.00 -6.32 5.15
N ILE A 99 4.60 -5.70 6.26
CA ILE A 99 5.31 -4.57 6.86
C ILE A 99 5.76 -5.00 8.25
N LYS A 100 7.06 -4.93 8.51
CA LYS A 100 7.74 -5.50 9.68
C LYS A 100 8.59 -4.47 10.42
N HIS A 101 8.77 -4.71 11.71
CA HIS A 101 9.83 -4.13 12.53
C HIS A 101 10.46 -5.26 13.32
N ASP A 102 11.79 -5.44 13.24
CA ASP A 102 12.53 -6.49 13.93
C ASP A 102 11.84 -7.87 13.82
N ASP A 103 11.56 -8.28 12.58
CA ASP A 103 10.84 -9.53 12.20
C ASP A 103 9.37 -9.64 12.65
N LYS A 104 8.85 -8.69 13.44
CA LYS A 104 7.44 -8.66 13.84
C LYS A 104 6.59 -7.98 12.78
N VAL A 105 5.61 -8.71 12.25
CA VAL A 105 4.61 -8.14 11.33
C VAL A 105 3.75 -7.12 12.07
N ARG A 106 3.75 -5.89 11.56
CA ARG A 106 2.89 -4.79 12.00
C ARG A 106 1.59 -4.77 11.19
N SER A 107 1.70 -4.98 9.89
CA SER A 107 0.57 -4.93 9.00
C SER A 107 0.83 -5.77 7.77
N SER A 108 -0.23 -6.36 7.22
CA SER A 108 -0.15 -7.11 5.98
C SER A 108 -1.48 -7.09 5.26
N LEU A 109 -1.43 -7.11 3.93
CA LEU A 109 -2.61 -7.28 3.09
C LEU A 109 -2.23 -8.14 1.89
N SER A 110 -3.16 -8.95 1.42
CA SER A 110 -3.05 -9.62 0.12
C SER A 110 -4.36 -9.48 -0.65
N THR A 111 -4.26 -9.05 -1.90
CA THR A 111 -5.39 -8.75 -2.79
C THR A 111 -5.08 -9.25 -4.22
N ALA A 112 -6.09 -9.18 -5.08
CA ALA A 112 -5.95 -9.38 -6.51
C ALA A 112 -6.57 -8.21 -7.26
N SER A 113 -5.85 -7.68 -8.24
CA SER A 113 -6.39 -6.80 -9.26
C SER A 113 -6.68 -7.64 -10.50
N THR A 114 -7.94 -7.78 -10.86
CA THR A 114 -8.36 -8.43 -12.10
C THR A 114 -8.20 -7.43 -13.25
N PHE A 115 -7.84 -7.92 -14.43
CA PHE A 115 -7.77 -7.10 -15.62
C PHE A 115 -8.19 -7.89 -16.87
N TRP A 116 -8.58 -7.16 -17.92
CA TRP A 116 -8.99 -7.75 -19.20
C TRP A 116 -8.11 -7.26 -20.35
N GLY A 117 -7.08 -8.04 -20.68
CA GLY A 117 -6.04 -7.80 -21.67
C GLY A 117 -6.44 -8.13 -23.11
N ASN A 118 -7.44 -7.44 -23.66
CA ASN A 118 -7.87 -7.63 -25.06
C ASN A 118 -7.85 -6.31 -25.82
N GLY A 119 -6.67 -5.87 -26.25
CA GLY A 119 -6.48 -4.65 -27.03
C GLY A 119 -5.45 -3.72 -26.38
N ALA A 120 -5.41 -2.47 -26.84
CA ALA A 120 -4.46 -1.46 -26.35
C ALA A 120 -4.88 -0.81 -25.00
N ARG A 121 -6.02 -1.25 -24.45
CA ARG A 121 -6.59 -0.70 -23.22
C ARG A 121 -7.17 -1.80 -22.34
N ASN A 122 -7.00 -1.63 -21.05
CA ASN A 122 -7.38 -2.59 -20.03
C ASN A 122 -8.37 -1.98 -19.05
N ASP A 123 -9.40 -2.75 -18.73
CA ASP A 123 -10.20 -2.52 -17.54
C ASP A 123 -9.55 -3.26 -16.37
N TRP A 124 -9.39 -2.58 -15.25
CA TRP A 124 -8.86 -3.12 -14.00
C TRP A 124 -9.92 -3.08 -12.92
N ASP A 125 -9.89 -4.01 -11.97
CA ASP A 125 -10.76 -4.03 -10.80
C ASP A 125 -10.04 -4.71 -9.63
N ILE A 126 -10.02 -4.10 -8.45
CA ILE A 126 -9.30 -4.62 -7.29
C ILE A 126 -10.25 -5.23 -6.27
N ASP A 127 -9.87 -6.35 -5.67
CA ASP A 127 -10.62 -6.92 -4.54
C ASP A 127 -10.18 -6.26 -3.22
N GLU A 128 -10.96 -5.30 -2.73
CA GLU A 128 -10.58 -4.56 -1.52
C GLU A 128 -10.71 -5.37 -0.23
N LYS A 129 -11.13 -6.64 -0.31
CA LYS A 129 -11.37 -7.50 0.86
C LYS A 129 -12.32 -6.86 1.87
N GLY A 130 -13.26 -6.06 1.37
CA GLY A 130 -14.24 -5.34 2.19
C GLY A 130 -13.73 -4.05 2.83
N LYS A 131 -12.51 -3.58 2.51
CA LYS A 131 -11.96 -2.33 3.05
C LYS A 131 -11.37 -1.45 1.95
N CYS A 132 -12.17 -0.49 1.49
CA CYS A 132 -11.74 0.52 0.54
C CYS A 132 -10.70 1.46 1.18
N GLY A 133 -9.54 1.64 0.52
CA GLY A 133 -8.47 2.54 0.99
C GLY A 133 -8.60 4.00 0.55
N LEU A 134 -9.66 4.37 -0.17
CA LEU A 134 -9.96 5.79 -0.41
C LEU A 134 -10.26 6.51 0.91
N ASP A 135 -10.14 7.83 0.88
CA ASP A 135 -10.23 8.71 2.05
C ASP A 135 -9.26 8.30 3.19
N PHE A 136 -8.14 7.67 2.82
CA PHE A 136 -7.06 7.30 3.73
C PHE A 136 -7.47 6.30 4.83
N THR A 137 -8.48 5.47 4.54
CA THR A 137 -8.96 4.44 5.46
C THR A 137 -7.86 3.42 5.77
N PRO A 138 -7.35 3.34 7.03
CA PRO A 138 -6.26 2.45 7.39
C PRO A 138 -6.60 1.00 7.10
N GLY A 139 -5.66 0.20 6.62
CA GLY A 139 -5.88 -1.21 6.27
C GLY A 139 -6.63 -1.44 4.96
N GLY A 140 -7.10 -0.39 4.29
CA GLY A 140 -7.78 -0.50 3.00
C GLY A 140 -6.81 -0.48 1.80
N VAL A 141 -7.32 -0.81 0.62
CA VAL A 141 -6.57 -0.76 -0.64
C VAL A 141 -7.35 -0.04 -1.73
N TYR A 142 -6.66 0.57 -2.69
CA TYR A 142 -7.25 1.21 -3.85
C TYR A 142 -6.31 1.17 -5.07
N LEU A 143 -6.86 1.38 -6.27
CA LEU A 143 -6.12 1.53 -7.51
C LEU A 143 -6.03 3.00 -7.95
N SER A 144 -4.96 3.33 -8.66
CA SER A 144 -4.82 4.60 -9.38
C SER A 144 -4.00 4.41 -10.65
N ALA A 145 -4.23 5.25 -11.66
CA ALA A 145 -3.47 5.24 -12.91
C ALA A 145 -3.38 6.68 -13.47
N PRO A 146 -2.37 7.00 -14.30
CA PRO A 146 -2.25 8.31 -14.95
C PRO A 146 -3.54 8.71 -15.68
N GLY A 147 -4.05 9.93 -15.44
CA GLY A 147 -5.27 10.40 -16.10
C GLY A 147 -6.58 9.82 -15.58
N HIS A 148 -6.55 8.92 -14.57
CA HIS A 148 -7.74 8.34 -13.94
C HIS A 148 -7.87 8.76 -12.48
N ALA A 149 -9.11 8.88 -12.00
CA ALA A 149 -9.37 9.03 -10.57
C ALA A 149 -9.03 7.72 -9.84
N SER A 150 -8.51 7.83 -8.61
CA SER A 150 -8.32 6.67 -7.75
C SER A 150 -9.66 5.99 -7.44
N THR A 151 -9.67 4.67 -7.30
CA THR A 151 -10.89 3.89 -7.12
C THR A 151 -10.68 2.68 -6.21
N CYS A 152 -11.72 2.34 -5.47
CA CYS A 152 -11.90 1.04 -4.82
C CYS A 152 -12.87 0.25 -5.68
N GLY A 153 -12.38 -0.21 -6.82
CA GLY A 153 -13.09 -1.11 -7.70
C GLY A 153 -12.61 -0.89 -9.11
N LYS A 154 -13.56 -0.75 -10.04
CA LYS A 154 -13.24 -0.68 -11.46
C LYS A 154 -12.54 0.62 -11.88
N LEU A 155 -11.41 0.47 -12.56
CA LEU A 155 -10.67 1.50 -13.28
C LEU A 155 -10.68 1.14 -14.77
N ALA A 156 -11.50 1.83 -15.57
CA ALA A 156 -11.78 1.43 -16.95
C ALA A 156 -10.89 2.15 -17.97
N ASN A 157 -10.60 1.47 -19.09
CA ASN A 157 -9.88 2.00 -20.26
C ASN A 157 -8.48 2.58 -19.97
N VAL A 158 -7.68 1.91 -19.14
CA VAL A 158 -6.26 2.26 -18.91
C VAL A 158 -5.46 1.89 -20.14
N GLU A 159 -4.59 2.77 -20.64
CA GLU A 159 -3.69 2.43 -21.74
C GLU A 159 -2.69 1.34 -21.32
N ASP A 160 -2.34 0.42 -22.21
CA ASP A 160 -1.39 -0.67 -21.92
C ASP A 160 -0.01 -0.19 -21.46
N GLU A 161 0.44 0.96 -21.96
CA GLU A 161 1.69 1.60 -21.55
C GLU A 161 1.67 2.17 -20.13
N ASP A 162 0.48 2.39 -19.55
CA ASP A 162 0.35 2.98 -18.23
C ASP A 162 0.58 1.95 -17.11
N THR A 163 1.23 2.42 -16.05
CA THR A 163 1.41 1.62 -14.84
C THR A 163 0.25 1.88 -13.88
N VAL A 164 -0.54 0.84 -13.62
CA VAL A 164 -1.54 0.85 -12.54
C VAL A 164 -0.82 0.77 -11.20
N ILE A 165 -1.28 1.53 -10.22
CA ILE A 165 -0.70 1.57 -8.88
C ILE A 165 -1.72 1.04 -7.88
N ALA A 166 -1.44 -0.13 -7.31
CA ALA A 166 -2.16 -0.67 -6.17
C ALA A 166 -1.57 -0.10 -4.88
N THR A 167 -2.37 0.65 -4.11
CA THR A 167 -1.92 1.30 -2.88
C THR A 167 -2.62 0.73 -1.67
N TYR A 168 -1.86 0.11 -0.78
CA TYR A 168 -2.29 -0.29 0.55
C TYR A 168 -2.14 0.88 1.53
N VAL A 169 -3.19 1.24 2.25
CA VAL A 169 -3.12 2.23 3.33
C VAL A 169 -2.68 1.51 4.60
N PHE A 170 -1.52 1.88 5.13
CA PHE A 170 -0.94 1.25 6.31
C PHE A 170 -1.90 1.29 7.51
N ASP A 171 -2.17 0.13 8.11
CA ASP A 171 -2.91 0.05 9.36
C ASP A 171 -1.94 0.13 10.54
N SER A 172 -1.91 1.29 11.21
CA SER A 172 -1.08 1.55 12.38
C SER A 172 -1.67 1.03 13.69
N SER A 173 -2.85 0.40 13.69
CA SER A 173 -3.50 -0.10 14.93
C SER A 173 -2.66 -1.14 15.70
N ASN A 174 -1.75 -1.83 15.02
CA ASN A 174 -0.80 -2.77 15.61
C ASN A 174 0.59 -2.17 15.90
N GLN A 175 0.76 -0.86 15.64
CA GLN A 175 1.92 -0.12 16.13
C GLN A 175 1.69 0.25 17.60
N PRO A 176 2.77 0.35 18.40
CA PRO A 176 2.67 1.13 19.62
C PRO A 176 2.23 2.55 19.24
N ASN A 177 1.17 3.08 19.85
CA ASN A 177 0.64 4.41 19.52
C ASN A 177 1.79 5.43 19.43
N PRO A 178 1.90 6.25 18.37
CA PRO A 178 2.88 7.32 18.34
C PRO A 178 2.65 8.26 19.53
N PRO A 179 3.69 8.67 20.28
CA PRO A 179 3.58 9.95 20.95
C PRO A 179 3.39 11.02 19.87
N GLU A 180 2.40 11.90 20.02
CA GLU A 180 2.33 13.11 19.19
C GLU A 180 3.69 13.84 19.27
N PRO A 181 4.19 14.41 18.15
CA PRO A 181 5.44 15.16 18.17
C PRO A 181 5.43 16.22 19.26
N GLY A 182 6.35 16.11 20.22
CA GLY A 182 6.47 17.03 21.36
C GLY A 182 5.81 16.57 22.66
N ILE A 183 5.08 15.45 22.67
CA ILE A 183 4.58 14.85 23.92
C ILE A 183 5.66 13.94 24.53
N PRO A 184 6.14 14.23 25.75
CA PRO A 184 7.14 13.41 26.41
C PRO A 184 6.58 12.03 26.81
N ARG A 185 7.42 11.00 26.72
CA ARG A 185 7.15 9.68 27.31
C ARG A 185 7.32 9.75 28.81
N TYR A 186 6.40 9.18 29.58
CA TYR A 186 6.55 9.10 31.03
C TYR A 186 7.69 8.14 31.36
N ASN A 187 8.72 8.62 32.08
CA ASN A 187 9.87 7.83 32.48
C ASN A 187 10.01 7.83 34.01
N HIS A 188 10.00 6.63 34.59
CA HIS A 188 10.06 6.44 36.04
C HIS A 188 11.33 7.06 36.66
N ASP A 189 12.49 6.82 36.06
CA ASP A 189 13.78 7.27 36.57
C ASP A 189 13.94 8.79 36.46
N ASP A 190 13.41 9.40 35.39
CA ASP A 190 13.45 10.85 35.20
C ASP A 190 12.50 11.58 36.15
N VAL A 191 11.35 10.99 36.51
CA VAL A 191 10.49 11.54 37.57
C VAL A 191 11.16 11.41 38.94
N ASN A 192 11.72 10.24 39.26
CA ASN A 192 12.44 10.03 40.54
C ASN A 192 13.66 10.95 40.70
N SER A 193 14.37 11.23 39.60
CA SER A 193 15.52 12.14 39.59
C SER A 193 15.13 13.62 39.43
N GLY A 194 13.84 13.93 39.26
CA GLY A 194 13.33 15.29 39.07
C GLY A 194 13.65 15.91 37.71
N LYS A 195 14.17 15.14 36.75
CA LYS A 195 14.41 15.58 35.36
C LYS A 195 13.11 15.75 34.58
N GLN A 196 12.10 14.96 34.90
CA GLN A 196 10.78 15.05 34.30
C GLN A 196 9.77 15.55 35.33
N VAL A 197 9.25 16.75 35.07
CA VAL A 197 8.25 17.40 35.93
C VAL A 197 7.07 17.79 35.07
N PHE A 198 5.90 17.29 35.44
CA PHE A 198 4.63 17.54 34.77
C PHE A 198 3.80 18.56 35.55
N LYS A 199 3.25 19.52 34.83
CA LYS A 199 2.24 20.47 35.32
C LYS A 199 0.85 19.99 34.95
N THR A 200 -0.16 20.49 35.65
CA THR A 200 -1.56 20.23 35.26
C THR A 200 -1.79 20.68 33.82
N GLY A 201 -2.40 19.79 33.02
CA GLY A 201 -2.62 19.97 31.58
C GLY A 201 -1.50 19.42 30.70
N ASP A 202 -0.32 19.12 31.26
CA ASP A 202 0.75 18.46 30.48
C ASP A 202 0.31 17.05 30.09
N LYS A 203 0.70 16.66 28.88
CA LYS A 203 0.43 15.33 28.37
C LYS A 203 1.66 14.44 28.54
N ALA A 204 1.43 13.17 28.85
CA ALA A 204 2.47 12.16 28.95
C ALA A 204 1.99 10.86 28.34
N TYR A 205 2.88 10.19 27.63
CA TYR A 205 2.60 8.87 27.07
C TYR A 205 2.94 7.77 28.08
N GLY A 206 1.97 6.93 28.42
CA GLY A 206 2.17 5.78 29.29
C GLY A 206 2.80 4.61 28.52
N GLU A 207 4.08 4.30 28.78
CA GLU A 207 4.79 3.26 28.03
C GLU A 207 4.20 1.85 28.22
N TYR A 208 3.59 1.58 29.38
CA TYR A 208 3.09 0.25 29.71
C TYR A 208 1.88 -0.18 28.87
N ASN A 209 0.97 0.75 28.60
CA ASN A 209 -0.31 0.47 27.95
C ASN A 209 -0.55 1.27 26.68
N ALA A 210 0.44 2.04 26.23
CA ALA A 210 0.38 2.84 25.02
C ALA A 210 -0.77 3.89 25.01
N ILE A 211 -1.22 4.35 26.18
CA ILE A 211 -2.30 5.32 26.33
C ILE A 211 -1.73 6.72 26.60
N LEU A 212 -2.38 7.73 26.03
CA LEU A 212 -2.10 9.14 26.31
C LEU A 212 -2.80 9.58 27.58
N TYR A 213 -2.06 10.25 28.46
CA TYR A 213 -2.58 10.76 29.72
C TYR A 213 -2.38 12.26 29.82
N GLU A 214 -3.38 12.96 30.35
CA GLU A 214 -3.27 14.36 30.73
C GLU A 214 -3.16 14.47 32.25
N CYS A 215 -2.17 15.25 32.70
CA CYS A 215 -1.94 15.48 34.11
C CYS A 215 -3.08 16.31 34.72
N LYS A 216 -3.82 15.75 35.67
CA LYS A 216 -4.86 16.44 36.45
C LYS A 216 -4.25 17.28 37.57
N ASN A 217 -3.19 16.77 38.20
CA ASN A 217 -2.58 17.38 39.37
C ASN A 217 -1.06 17.37 39.25
N GLY A 218 -0.48 18.51 38.84
CA GLY A 218 0.97 18.65 38.61
C GLY A 218 1.85 18.24 39.79
N LYS A 219 1.35 18.30 41.03
CA LYS A 219 2.10 17.79 42.19
C LYS A 219 2.17 16.27 42.23
N LEU A 220 1.10 15.57 41.85
CA LEU A 220 1.03 14.11 41.90
C LEU A 220 1.65 13.47 40.65
N CYS A 221 1.51 14.10 39.49
CA CYS A 221 2.08 13.62 38.22
C CYS A 221 3.62 13.53 38.23
N SER A 222 4.27 14.23 39.16
CA SER A 222 5.73 14.29 39.30
C SER A 222 6.22 13.65 40.62
N GLN A 223 5.38 12.86 41.29
CA GLN A 223 5.70 12.18 42.55
C GLN A 223 6.08 10.71 42.33
N ASP A 224 6.25 9.95 43.42
CA ASP A 224 6.57 8.53 43.43
C ASP A 224 5.82 7.77 42.33
N PRO A 225 6.53 7.33 41.27
CA PRO A 225 5.88 6.69 40.14
C PRO A 225 5.22 5.36 40.50
N ASN A 226 5.63 4.67 41.58
CA ASN A 226 4.92 3.46 42.03
C ASN A 226 3.48 3.76 42.45
N SER A 227 3.24 4.98 42.94
CA SER A 227 1.93 5.46 43.35
C SER A 227 1.19 6.14 42.20
N PHE A 228 1.88 6.97 41.41
CA PHE A 228 1.24 7.91 40.49
C PHE A 228 1.60 7.77 39.01
N ALA A 229 2.40 6.78 38.59
CA ALA A 229 2.70 6.59 37.18
C ALA A 229 1.43 6.34 36.35
N PRO A 230 1.26 7.01 35.18
CA PRO A 230 0.06 6.90 34.38
C PRO A 230 -0.21 5.45 33.95
N GLY A 231 -1.41 4.95 34.24
CA GLY A 231 -1.85 3.60 33.88
C GLY A 231 -1.34 2.46 34.79
N THR A 232 -0.28 2.66 35.56
CA THR A 232 0.38 1.59 36.35
C THR A 232 0.48 1.86 37.85
N GLY A 233 0.52 3.12 38.28
CA GLY A 233 0.64 3.48 39.70
C GLY A 233 -0.61 3.11 40.50
N SER A 234 -0.45 2.70 41.77
CA SER A 234 -1.57 2.21 42.58
C SER A 234 -2.75 3.18 42.70
N VAL A 235 -2.50 4.48 42.60
CA VAL A 235 -3.49 5.57 42.67
C VAL A 235 -3.35 6.56 41.49
N TRP A 236 -2.89 6.07 40.33
CA TRP A 236 -2.60 6.92 39.17
C TRP A 236 -3.78 7.79 38.71
N ARG A 237 -5.03 7.33 38.90
CA ARG A 237 -6.26 8.05 38.52
C ARG A 237 -6.47 9.37 39.27
N GLU A 238 -5.77 9.57 40.39
CA GLU A 238 -5.75 10.84 41.11
C GLU A 238 -4.85 11.88 40.41
N ALA A 239 -3.76 11.41 39.80
CA ALA A 239 -2.79 12.24 39.10
C ALA A 239 -3.16 12.47 37.63
N TRP A 240 -3.71 11.45 36.95
CA TRP A 240 -3.89 11.47 35.49
C TRP A 240 -5.33 11.15 35.07
N LYS A 241 -5.73 11.65 33.90
CA LYS A 241 -6.91 11.18 33.15
C LYS A 241 -6.43 10.63 31.80
N GLU A 242 -7.11 9.59 31.32
CA GLU A 242 -6.93 9.09 29.96
C GLU A 242 -7.45 10.16 28.99
N ASP A 243 -6.62 10.53 28.02
CA ASP A 243 -6.98 11.45 26.96
C ASP A 243 -7.18 10.63 25.69
N PHE A 244 -8.44 10.31 25.39
CA PHE A 244 -8.80 9.65 24.15
C PHE A 244 -8.79 10.72 23.06
N VAL A 245 -7.76 10.69 22.21
CA VAL A 245 -7.73 11.52 21.00
C VAL A 245 -8.91 11.08 20.13
N GLY A 246 -9.97 11.89 20.12
CA GLY A 246 -11.15 11.72 19.27
C GLY A 246 -10.93 12.28 17.87
#